data_AF-A0A853EQN5-F1
#
_entry.id   AF-A0A853EQN5-F1
#
_cell.length_a   1.000
_cell.length_b   1.000
_cell.length_c   1.000
_cell.angle_alpha   90.00
_cell.angle_beta   90.00
_cell.angle_gamma   90.00
#
_symmetry.space_group_name_H-M   'P 1'
#
loop_
_entity.id
_entity.type
_entity.pdbx_description
1 polymer ?
#
loop_
_entity_poly.entity_id
_entity_poly.type
_entity_poly.pdbx_seq_one_letter_code
_entity_poly.pdbx_strand_id
1 'polypeptide(L)'
;MTGRERLRPRTGRRRLGAATGVLLVAGTVVSSASYSDEATLGLAGAGIGFPHTFAIGVVAADGTAEPADAEAGVEWLVEGAGTLVPGRSVSTVVQVFNNTPTLDADTVLEVVARGGDGAVAEGIPNITPHLRLSAQDQDGVVLFSDVPWEQARGSVGRLVARGSGSLAAGEPYTAGPAGSERQITLTIDYLDEPGVEALNGGQAALSLRIDATSVTP
;
A
#
# COMPACT_ATOMS: atom_id res chain seq x y z
N MET A 1 19.97 -26.13 -69.36
CA MET A 1 21.44 -26.15 -69.49
C MET A 1 21.82 -25.56 -70.85
N THR A 2 22.34 -24.33 -70.88
CA THR A 2 23.38 -23.87 -71.81
C THR A 2 23.83 -22.48 -71.35
N GLY A 3 24.91 -22.44 -70.57
CA GLY A 3 25.78 -21.26 -70.45
C GLY A 3 26.52 -21.04 -71.78
N ARG A 4 27.34 -20.01 -71.99
CA ARG A 4 28.14 -19.20 -71.09
C ARG A 4 28.60 -17.94 -71.86
N GLU A 5 28.75 -16.86 -71.11
CA GLU A 5 29.87 -15.91 -71.09
C GLU A 5 30.30 -15.08 -72.33
N ARG A 6 30.14 -13.77 -72.11
CA ARG A 6 31.14 -12.67 -72.14
C ARG A 6 31.82 -12.31 -73.46
N LEU A 7 31.84 -11.01 -73.75
CA LEU A 7 33.00 -10.10 -73.87
C LEU A 7 32.53 -8.76 -74.46
N ARG A 8 32.53 -7.67 -73.68
CA ARG A 8 33.49 -6.54 -73.65
C ARG A 8 33.04 -5.28 -74.45
N PRO A 9 33.53 -4.08 -74.06
CA PRO A 9 32.88 -2.79 -74.27
C PRO A 9 33.52 -1.97 -75.40
N ARG A 10 32.82 -0.92 -75.88
CA ARG A 10 33.37 0.43 -76.16
C ARG A 10 32.35 1.37 -76.82
N THR A 11 32.43 2.65 -76.41
CA THR A 11 32.17 3.89 -77.20
C THR A 11 30.77 4.12 -77.79
N GLY A 12 30.15 5.29 -77.80
CA GLY A 12 30.54 6.64 -77.42
C GLY A 12 29.44 7.63 -77.88
N ARG A 13 29.21 8.67 -77.08
CA ARG A 13 28.94 10.08 -77.48
C ARG A 13 28.15 10.33 -78.78
N ARG A 14 26.92 10.87 -78.67
CA ARG A 14 26.59 12.32 -78.75
C ARG A 14 25.13 12.59 -79.16
N ARG A 15 24.54 13.55 -78.43
CA ARG A 15 23.66 14.66 -78.87
C ARG A 15 22.25 14.33 -79.38
N LEU A 16 21.27 14.73 -78.58
CA LEU A 16 20.01 15.40 -78.96
C LEU A 16 19.38 15.80 -77.62
N GLY A 17 18.88 16.99 -77.36
CA GLY A 17 18.65 18.23 -78.09
C GLY A 17 18.04 19.15 -77.04
N ALA A 18 18.52 20.38 -76.95
CA ALA A 18 18.07 21.35 -75.96
C ALA A 18 16.77 22.05 -76.40
N ALA A 19 16.14 22.71 -75.42
CA ALA A 19 15.17 23.82 -75.50
C ALA A 19 13.67 23.43 -75.42
N THR A 20 12.79 24.06 -74.62
CA THR A 20 12.84 25.11 -73.57
C THR A 20 11.44 25.22 -72.92
N GLY A 21 11.36 25.59 -71.63
CA GLY A 21 10.24 26.37 -71.03
C GLY A 21 9.20 25.54 -70.24
N VAL A 22 9.38 25.26 -68.95
CA VAL A 22 9.06 26.09 -67.75
C VAL A 22 7.60 26.52 -67.65
N LEU A 23 6.85 25.84 -66.77
CA LEU A 23 5.82 26.45 -65.93
C LEU A 23 6.01 25.92 -64.50
N LEU A 24 6.42 26.85 -63.63
CA LEU A 24 6.70 26.67 -62.21
C LEU A 24 5.41 26.37 -61.45
N VAL A 25 5.35 25.24 -60.75
CA VAL A 25 4.46 25.08 -59.59
C VAL A 25 5.36 24.95 -58.37
N ALA A 26 5.38 26.02 -57.58
CA ALA A 26 6.05 26.09 -56.30
C ALA A 26 5.33 25.18 -55.30
N GLY A 27 5.84 23.97 -55.11
CA GLY A 27 5.52 23.15 -53.94
C GLY A 27 6.51 23.50 -52.83
N THR A 28 6.08 24.28 -51.85
CA THR A 28 6.83 24.47 -50.60
C THR A 28 6.96 23.12 -49.91
N VAL A 29 8.13 22.49 -49.98
CA VAL A 29 8.48 21.42 -49.05
C VAL A 29 8.68 22.10 -47.72
N VAL A 30 7.65 22.06 -46.87
CA VAL A 30 7.79 22.45 -45.47
C VAL A 30 8.76 21.43 -44.86
N SER A 31 10.04 21.77 -44.80
CA SER A 31 10.97 21.09 -43.92
C SER A 31 10.55 21.43 -42.49
N SER A 32 9.56 20.70 -41.97
CA SER A 32 9.35 20.62 -40.54
C SER A 32 10.53 19.86 -39.98
N ALA A 33 11.61 20.58 -39.69
CA ALA A 33 12.58 20.14 -38.72
C ALA A 33 11.86 20.14 -37.37
N SER A 34 11.11 19.07 -37.10
CA SER A 34 10.74 18.73 -35.75
C SER A 34 12.04 18.41 -35.04
N TYR A 35 12.56 19.38 -34.29
CA TYR A 35 13.47 19.10 -33.20
C TYR A 35 12.72 18.14 -32.28
N SER A 36 12.96 16.84 -32.47
CA SER A 36 12.64 15.84 -31.46
C SER A 36 13.63 16.09 -30.33
N ASP A 37 13.19 16.81 -29.31
CA ASP A 37 13.86 16.78 -28.03
C ASP A 37 13.66 15.36 -27.49
N GLU A 38 14.60 14.47 -27.81
CA GLU A 38 14.68 13.17 -27.16
C GLU A 38 15.09 13.43 -25.72
N ALA A 39 14.11 13.50 -24.84
CA ALA A 39 14.34 13.30 -23.41
C ALA A 39 14.95 11.90 -23.27
N THR A 40 16.28 11.84 -23.28
CA THR A 40 17.02 10.62 -22.95
C THR A 40 16.84 10.45 -21.45
N LEU A 41 15.71 9.85 -21.03
CA LEU A 41 15.60 9.34 -19.67
C LEU A 41 16.75 8.35 -19.54
N GLY A 42 17.77 8.74 -18.78
CA GLY A 42 18.89 7.89 -18.42
C GLY A 42 18.37 6.74 -17.57
N LEU A 43 17.84 5.71 -18.24
CA LEU A 43 17.43 4.43 -17.70
C LEU A 43 18.69 3.67 -17.27
N ALA A 44 19.35 4.16 -16.24
CA ALA A 44 20.49 3.50 -15.63
C ALA A 44 19.98 2.25 -14.90
N GLY A 45 19.83 1.14 -15.64
CA GLY A 45 19.81 -0.24 -15.14
C GLY A 45 18.64 -0.70 -14.25
N ALA A 46 17.88 0.18 -13.62
CA ALA A 46 16.89 -0.18 -12.59
C ALA A 46 15.42 -0.20 -13.08
N GLY A 47 15.15 0.19 -14.33
CA GLY A 47 13.79 0.34 -14.85
C GLY A 47 13.04 1.54 -14.26
N ILE A 48 11.87 1.85 -14.81
CA ILE A 48 10.92 2.79 -14.22
C ILE A 48 10.02 1.99 -13.29
N GLY A 49 10.09 2.25 -11.98
CA GLY A 49 9.26 1.60 -10.96
C GLY A 49 10.02 1.28 -9.68
N PHE A 50 9.31 1.11 -8.57
CA PHE A 50 9.87 0.55 -7.34
C PHE A 50 9.87 -0.98 -7.49
N PRO A 51 11.01 -1.68 -7.41
CA PRO A 51 11.11 -3.11 -7.71
C PRO A 51 10.51 -4.00 -6.60
N HIS A 52 10.01 -3.40 -5.52
CA HIS A 52 9.37 -4.09 -4.40
C HIS A 52 7.92 -3.62 -4.25
N THR A 53 7.12 -4.38 -3.52
CA THR A 53 5.79 -3.94 -3.09
C THR A 53 5.96 -3.13 -1.80
N PHE A 54 5.32 -1.96 -1.72
CA PHE A 54 5.19 -1.25 -0.44
C PHE A 54 4.20 -2.02 0.43
N ALA A 55 4.61 -2.40 1.64
CA ALA A 55 3.82 -3.27 2.51
C ALA A 55 4.03 -2.93 3.98
N ILE A 56 2.93 -2.99 4.73
CA ILE A 56 2.91 -2.93 6.20
C ILE A 56 2.43 -4.26 6.74
N GLY A 57 3.03 -4.71 7.83
CA GLY A 57 2.64 -5.94 8.49
C GLY A 57 2.31 -5.74 9.96
N VAL A 58 1.65 -6.75 10.51
CA VAL A 58 1.51 -6.97 11.95
C VAL A 58 2.13 -8.30 12.33
N VAL A 59 2.56 -8.41 13.58
CA VAL A 59 3.01 -9.69 14.15
C VAL A 59 1.83 -10.36 14.83
N ALA A 60 1.40 -11.50 14.30
CA ALA A 60 0.33 -12.30 14.89
C ALA A 60 0.75 -12.89 16.25
N ALA A 61 -0.22 -13.35 17.03
CA ALA A 61 0.01 -13.89 18.38
C ALA A 61 0.95 -15.12 18.39
N ASP A 62 1.04 -15.86 17.28
CA ASP A 62 1.95 -17.00 17.11
C ASP A 62 3.37 -16.58 16.68
N GLY A 63 3.63 -15.28 16.55
CA GLY A 63 4.91 -14.71 16.16
C GLY A 63 5.16 -14.69 14.66
N THR A 64 4.15 -14.90 13.83
CA THR A 64 4.26 -14.80 12.36
C THR A 64 3.93 -13.40 11.84
N ALA A 65 4.46 -13.06 10.67
CA ALA A 65 4.16 -11.83 9.95
C ALA A 65 2.87 -11.99 9.13
N GLU A 66 1.94 -11.06 9.30
CA GLU A 66 0.70 -10.98 8.51
C GLU A 66 0.57 -9.62 7.83
N PRO A 67 0.04 -9.55 6.60
CA PRO A 67 -0.18 -8.29 5.90
C PRO A 67 -1.25 -7.47 6.61
N ALA A 68 -1.04 -6.15 6.69
CA ALA A 68 -1.90 -5.25 7.45
C ALA A 68 -2.57 -4.14 6.62
N ASP A 69 -2.18 -4.01 5.36
CA ASP A 69 -2.58 -2.98 4.40
C ASP A 69 -3.77 -3.41 3.50
N ALA A 70 -4.45 -4.50 3.83
CA ALA A 70 -5.64 -4.93 3.13
C ALA A 70 -6.83 -3.99 3.43
N GLU A 71 -7.68 -3.75 2.42
CA GLU A 71 -8.85 -2.87 2.55
C GLU A 71 -9.81 -3.31 3.67
N ALA A 72 -9.96 -4.62 3.88
CA ALA A 72 -10.78 -5.21 4.94
C ALA A 72 -10.18 -5.04 6.36
N GLY A 73 -8.93 -4.57 6.46
CA GLY A 73 -8.15 -4.60 7.68
C GLY A 73 -7.74 -6.01 8.09
N VAL A 74 -7.00 -6.10 9.20
CA VAL A 74 -6.65 -7.34 9.89
C VAL A 74 -7.71 -7.63 10.93
N GLU A 75 -8.22 -8.87 10.91
CA GLU A 75 -8.98 -9.39 12.04
C GLU A 75 -8.03 -9.59 13.21
N TRP A 76 -8.18 -8.74 14.24
CA TRP A 76 -7.34 -8.81 15.41
C TRP A 76 -8.06 -9.48 16.56
N LEU A 77 -7.51 -10.60 17.02
CA LEU A 77 -8.05 -11.33 18.17
C LEU A 77 -7.66 -10.60 19.46
N VAL A 78 -8.67 -10.11 20.18
CA VAL A 78 -8.48 -9.56 21.52
C VAL A 78 -8.73 -10.67 22.54
N GLU A 79 -7.66 -11.20 23.10
CA GLU A 79 -7.76 -12.19 24.18
C GLU A 79 -8.59 -11.64 25.34
N GLY A 80 -9.50 -12.45 25.89
CA GLY A 80 -10.40 -12.04 26.97
C GLY A 80 -11.64 -11.25 26.53
N ALA A 81 -11.77 -10.87 25.25
CA ALA A 81 -12.97 -10.18 24.75
C ALA A 81 -14.27 -10.98 24.95
N GLY A 82 -14.21 -12.31 24.87
CA GLY A 82 -15.35 -13.19 25.13
C GLY A 82 -15.82 -13.21 26.59
N THR A 83 -15.07 -12.58 27.50
CA THR A 83 -15.40 -12.43 28.93
C THR A 83 -15.61 -10.97 29.34
N LEU A 84 -15.64 -10.05 28.38
CA LEU A 84 -15.86 -8.64 28.64
C LEU A 84 -17.30 -8.42 29.11
N VAL A 85 -17.44 -7.72 30.23
CA VAL A 85 -18.74 -7.37 30.83
C VAL A 85 -18.79 -5.85 31.06
N PRO A 86 -19.99 -5.25 31.20
CA PRO A 86 -20.13 -3.82 31.44
C PRO A 86 -19.27 -3.35 32.63
N GLY A 87 -18.66 -2.17 32.49
CA GLY A 87 -17.77 -1.54 33.47
C GLY A 87 -16.37 -2.15 33.53
N ARG A 88 -16.00 -3.01 32.57
CA ARG A 88 -14.69 -3.65 32.49
C ARG A 88 -13.99 -3.30 31.19
N SER A 89 -12.68 -3.52 31.22
CA SER A 89 -11.80 -3.22 30.11
C SER A 89 -10.98 -4.45 29.76
N VAL A 90 -10.61 -4.55 28.48
CA VAL A 90 -9.64 -5.51 27.98
C VAL A 90 -8.57 -4.76 27.20
N SER A 91 -7.36 -5.27 27.15
CA SER A 91 -6.28 -4.67 26.37
C SER A 91 -5.51 -5.71 25.59
N THR A 92 -5.01 -5.32 24.43
CA THR A 92 -4.18 -6.14 23.55
C THR A 92 -3.01 -5.30 23.05
N VAL A 93 -1.92 -5.97 22.66
CA VAL A 93 -0.74 -5.32 22.08
C VAL A 93 -0.64 -5.73 20.63
N VAL A 94 -0.67 -4.75 19.73
CA VAL A 94 -0.50 -4.91 18.29
C VAL A 94 0.91 -4.47 17.93
N GLN A 95 1.73 -5.37 17.41
CA GLN A 95 3.05 -5.01 16.88
C GLN A 95 2.94 -4.76 15.39
N VAL A 96 3.07 -3.50 14.99
CA VAL A 96 3.05 -3.04 13.60
C VAL A 96 4.47 -2.86 13.12
N PHE A 97 4.77 -3.25 11.88
CA PHE A 97 6.10 -3.05 11.30
C PHE A 97 6.04 -2.69 9.83
N ASN A 98 7.04 -1.93 9.39
CA ASN A 98 7.26 -1.66 7.98
C ASN A 98 7.90 -2.88 7.33
N ASN A 99 7.16 -3.53 6.43
CA ASN A 99 7.63 -4.71 5.72
C ASN A 99 8.33 -4.35 4.39
N THR A 100 8.50 -3.06 4.10
CA THR A 100 9.15 -2.57 2.88
C THR A 100 10.67 -2.51 3.07
N PRO A 101 11.48 -3.09 2.17
CA PRO A 101 12.94 -3.19 2.38
C PRO A 101 13.68 -1.87 2.44
N THR A 102 13.27 -0.88 1.64
CA THR A 102 14.08 0.32 1.34
C THR A 102 13.34 1.65 1.47
N LEU A 103 12.05 1.64 1.79
CA LEU A 103 11.25 2.85 1.98
C LEU A 103 10.74 2.91 3.41
N ASP A 104 10.77 4.11 3.97
CA ASP A 104 10.09 4.42 5.22
C ASP A 104 8.58 4.50 4.96
N ALA A 105 7.80 4.34 6.02
CA ALA A 105 6.35 4.36 6.00
C ALA A 105 5.81 5.35 7.03
N ASP A 106 4.98 6.30 6.63
CA ASP A 106 4.16 7.07 7.57
C ASP A 106 2.83 6.34 7.78
N THR A 107 2.62 5.84 8.99
CA THR A 107 1.61 4.83 9.29
C THR A 107 0.49 5.38 10.16
N VAL A 108 -0.73 4.96 9.86
CA VAL A 108 -1.96 5.29 10.60
C VAL A 108 -2.66 4.00 10.99
N LEU A 109 -3.16 3.95 12.23
CA LEU A 109 -4.01 2.89 12.72
C LEU A 109 -5.45 3.39 12.82
N GLU A 110 -6.40 2.56 12.40
CA GLU A 110 -7.83 2.81 12.51
C GLU A 110 -8.56 1.56 12.99
N VAL A 111 -9.54 1.72 13.88
CA VAL A 111 -10.51 0.67 14.19
C VAL A 111 -11.70 0.83 13.24
N VAL A 112 -12.04 -0.23 12.52
CA VAL A 112 -13.14 -0.22 11.55
C VAL A 112 -14.17 -1.28 11.90
N ALA A 113 -15.42 -1.02 11.53
CA ALA A 113 -16.46 -2.02 11.52
C ALA A 113 -16.11 -3.19 10.58
N ARG A 114 -16.19 -4.41 11.09
CA ARG A 114 -16.11 -5.62 10.26
C ARG A 114 -17.29 -5.62 9.30
N GLY A 115 -17.02 -5.82 8.01
CA GLY A 115 -18.04 -5.75 6.96
C GLY A 115 -18.55 -4.34 6.65
N GLY A 116 -18.00 -3.30 7.29
CA GLY A 116 -18.29 -1.89 7.02
C GLY A 116 -19.44 -1.28 7.83
N ASP A 117 -20.31 -2.08 8.43
CA ASP A 117 -21.49 -1.62 9.19
C ASP A 117 -21.51 -2.06 10.67
N GLY A 118 -20.60 -2.96 11.07
CA GLY A 118 -20.46 -3.41 12.45
C GLY A 118 -21.61 -4.31 12.88
N ALA A 119 -22.34 -4.88 11.92
CA ALA A 119 -23.42 -5.80 12.18
C ALA A 119 -22.90 -7.12 12.75
N VAL A 120 -23.68 -7.69 13.67
CA VAL A 120 -23.48 -9.03 14.21
C VAL A 120 -24.57 -9.97 13.68
N ALA A 121 -24.40 -11.27 13.87
CA ALA A 121 -25.39 -12.25 13.40
C ALA A 121 -26.78 -11.99 14.01
N GLU A 122 -27.82 -12.31 13.25
CA GLU A 122 -29.21 -12.13 13.68
C GLU A 122 -29.48 -12.85 15.02
N GLY A 123 -30.16 -12.17 15.94
CA GLY A 123 -30.44 -12.70 17.28
C GLY A 123 -29.31 -12.53 18.29
N ILE A 124 -28.14 -12.02 17.89
CA ILE A 124 -27.06 -11.66 18.80
C ILE A 124 -27.15 -10.16 19.13
N PRO A 125 -27.16 -9.76 20.42
CA PRO A 125 -27.09 -8.35 20.78
C PRO A 125 -25.79 -7.70 20.29
N ASN A 126 -25.88 -6.50 19.69
CA ASN A 126 -24.70 -5.75 19.25
C ASN A 126 -24.22 -4.82 20.37
N ILE A 127 -23.04 -5.07 20.92
CA ILE A 127 -22.46 -4.25 21.99
C ILE A 127 -21.54 -3.14 21.48
N THR A 128 -21.23 -3.12 20.17
CA THR A 128 -20.31 -2.14 19.54
C THR A 128 -20.58 -0.68 19.95
N PRO A 129 -21.84 -0.18 20.01
CA PRO A 129 -22.13 1.21 20.39
C PRO A 129 -21.70 1.59 21.82
N HIS A 130 -21.58 0.60 22.70
CA HIS A 130 -21.24 0.76 24.12
C HIS A 130 -19.75 0.53 24.41
N LEU A 131 -18.94 0.43 23.36
CA LEU A 131 -17.49 0.32 23.49
C LEU A 131 -16.84 1.70 23.39
N ARG A 132 -15.79 1.90 24.19
CA ARG A 132 -14.85 3.00 24.05
C ARG A 132 -13.46 2.45 23.84
N LEU A 133 -12.71 3.11 22.99
CA LEU A 133 -11.43 2.66 22.48
C LEU A 133 -10.38 3.71 22.85
N SER A 134 -9.26 3.22 23.35
CA SER A 134 -8.06 4.01 23.59
C SER A 134 -6.87 3.27 23.00
N ALA A 135 -5.94 4.00 22.40
CA ALA A 135 -4.70 3.43 21.92
C ALA A 135 -3.52 4.33 22.28
N GLN A 136 -2.42 3.70 22.67
CA GLN A 136 -1.15 4.35 22.92
C GLN A 136 -0.01 3.51 22.39
N ASP A 137 1.08 4.15 21.99
CA ASP A 137 2.29 3.43 21.59
C ASP A 137 3.14 2.98 22.80
N GLN A 138 4.21 2.25 22.51
CA GLN A 138 5.17 1.75 23.50
C GLN A 138 5.89 2.84 24.32
N ASP A 139 5.92 4.08 23.82
CA ASP A 139 6.53 5.23 24.48
C ASP A 139 5.49 6.03 25.29
N GLY A 140 4.22 5.60 25.27
CA GLY A 140 3.10 6.26 25.97
C GLY A 140 2.47 7.41 25.18
N VAL A 141 2.78 7.54 23.88
CA VAL A 141 2.14 8.52 23.01
C VAL A 141 0.71 8.06 22.73
N VAL A 142 -0.27 8.90 23.06
CA VAL A 142 -1.69 8.62 22.84
C VAL A 142 -2.03 8.81 21.35
N LEU A 143 -2.56 7.76 20.73
CA LEU A 143 -3.07 7.79 19.35
C LEU A 143 -4.51 8.31 19.33
N PHE A 144 -5.34 7.80 20.25
CA PHE A 144 -6.69 8.24 20.55
C PHE A 144 -7.08 7.76 21.95
N SER A 145 -8.06 8.40 22.59
CA SER A 145 -8.46 8.05 23.96
C SER A 145 -9.95 8.28 24.18
N ASP A 146 -10.61 7.27 24.74
CA ASP A 146 -12.02 7.27 25.10
C ASP A 146 -12.95 7.71 23.95
N VAL A 147 -12.79 7.07 22.80
CA VAL A 147 -13.58 7.37 21.60
C VAL A 147 -14.39 6.16 21.13
N PRO A 148 -15.54 6.37 20.47
CA PRO A 148 -16.21 5.30 19.74
C PRO A 148 -15.40 4.89 18.50
N TRP A 149 -15.70 3.73 17.91
CA TRP A 149 -14.89 3.16 16.81
C TRP A 149 -14.83 4.04 15.57
N GLU A 150 -15.88 4.80 15.26
CA GLU A 150 -15.94 5.72 14.12
C GLU A 150 -14.91 6.85 14.22
N GLN A 151 -14.38 7.10 15.42
CA GLN A 151 -13.39 8.13 15.71
C GLN A 151 -12.03 7.54 16.12
N ALA A 152 -11.91 6.21 16.22
CA ALA A 152 -10.72 5.51 16.68
C ALA A 152 -9.67 5.41 15.57
N ARG A 153 -9.09 6.56 15.21
CA ARG A 153 -8.04 6.71 14.21
C ARG A 153 -6.90 7.55 14.78
N GLY A 154 -5.66 7.08 14.62
CA GLY A 154 -4.48 7.77 15.14
C GLY A 154 -3.21 7.47 14.35
N SER A 155 -2.27 8.41 14.36
CA SER A 155 -0.97 8.24 13.70
C SER A 155 -0.06 7.35 14.55
N VAL A 156 0.45 6.28 13.95
CA VAL A 156 1.53 5.46 14.50
C VAL A 156 2.89 6.14 14.30
N GLY A 157 2.94 7.07 13.35
CA GLY A 157 4.12 7.82 12.96
C GLY A 157 4.98 7.08 11.93
N ARG A 158 6.19 7.59 11.75
CA ARG A 158 7.14 7.04 10.78
C ARG A 158 7.75 5.72 11.30
N LEU A 159 7.65 4.67 10.48
CA LEU A 159 8.36 3.42 10.62
C LEU A 159 9.47 3.36 9.57
N VAL A 160 10.72 3.17 10.01
CA VAL A 160 11.84 3.11 9.06
C VAL A 160 11.78 1.84 8.21
N ALA A 161 12.43 1.87 7.05
CA ALA A 161 12.54 0.72 6.18
C ALA A 161 13.02 -0.54 6.91
N ARG A 162 12.53 -1.71 6.47
CA ARG A 162 12.88 -3.02 7.06
C ARG A 162 14.37 -3.32 6.96
N GLY A 163 15.08 -2.78 5.97
CA GLY A 163 16.51 -3.02 5.75
C GLY A 163 16.85 -4.42 5.22
N SER A 164 15.87 -5.30 5.07
CA SER A 164 15.97 -6.66 4.53
C SER A 164 14.75 -6.99 3.65
N GLY A 165 14.79 -8.12 2.94
CA GLY A 165 13.68 -8.54 2.08
C GLY A 165 12.36 -8.65 2.84
N SER A 166 11.22 -8.35 2.20
CA SER A 166 9.90 -8.44 2.84
C SER A 166 9.59 -9.86 3.29
N LEU A 167 8.89 -9.98 4.43
CA LEU A 167 8.34 -11.24 4.93
C LEU A 167 7.05 -11.58 4.20
N ALA A 168 6.84 -12.85 3.88
CA ALA A 168 5.57 -13.35 3.39
C ALA A 168 4.57 -13.56 4.54
N ALA A 169 3.27 -13.62 4.21
CA ALA A 169 2.24 -13.98 5.17
C ALA A 169 2.50 -15.36 5.79
N GLY A 170 2.36 -15.49 7.12
CA GLY A 170 2.64 -16.70 7.88
C GLY A 170 4.14 -17.03 8.06
N GLU A 171 5.05 -16.18 7.57
CA GLU A 171 6.48 -16.36 7.81
C GLU A 171 6.84 -15.95 9.25
N PRO A 172 7.79 -16.63 9.94
CA PRO A 172 8.24 -16.19 11.25
C PRO A 172 8.73 -14.75 11.25
N TYR A 173 8.25 -13.95 12.20
CA TYR A 173 8.67 -12.57 12.33
C TYR A 173 10.15 -12.49 12.67
N THR A 174 10.86 -11.65 11.93
CA THR A 174 12.24 -11.25 12.24
C THR A 174 12.31 -9.74 12.31
N ALA A 175 12.85 -9.23 13.41
CA ALA A 175 12.94 -7.80 13.65
C ALA A 175 13.83 -7.11 12.60
N GLY A 176 13.39 -5.93 12.16
CA GLY A 176 14.19 -5.02 11.33
C GLY A 176 15.11 -4.12 12.17
N PRO A 177 15.68 -3.06 11.58
CA PRO A 177 16.44 -2.06 12.31
C PRO A 177 15.56 -1.32 13.33
N ALA A 178 16.20 -0.68 14.31
CA ALA A 178 15.48 0.13 15.30
C ALA A 178 14.58 1.18 14.61
N GLY A 179 13.30 1.22 15.03
CA GLY A 179 12.29 2.11 14.47
C GLY A 179 11.52 1.54 13.26
N SER A 180 11.82 0.32 12.79
CA SER A 180 11.02 -0.32 11.73
C SER A 180 9.72 -0.91 12.24
N GLU A 181 9.53 -0.93 13.56
CA GLU A 181 8.39 -1.51 14.26
C GLU A 181 7.92 -0.60 15.40
N ARG A 182 6.65 -0.76 15.77
CA ARG A 182 6.02 -0.08 16.89
C ARG A 182 5.00 -1.00 17.54
N GLN A 183 5.05 -1.10 18.86
CA GLN A 183 3.98 -1.73 19.64
C GLN A 183 2.92 -0.70 20.01
N ILE A 184 1.66 -1.09 19.84
CA ILE A 184 0.49 -0.27 20.13
C ILE A 184 -0.36 -1.05 21.13
N THR A 185 -0.59 -0.47 22.31
CA THR A 185 -1.55 -1.00 23.26
C THR A 185 -2.92 -0.46 22.91
N LEU A 186 -3.84 -1.34 22.53
CA LEU A 186 -5.25 -1.03 22.30
C LEU A 186 -6.05 -1.48 23.52
N THR A 187 -6.78 -0.55 24.12
CA THR A 187 -7.70 -0.80 25.23
C THR A 187 -9.13 -0.64 24.73
N ILE A 188 -9.99 -1.59 25.13
CA ILE A 188 -11.41 -1.60 24.85
C ILE A 188 -12.14 -1.58 26.19
N ASP A 189 -12.88 -0.51 26.44
CA ASP A 189 -13.73 -0.31 27.61
C ASP A 189 -15.18 -0.62 27.23
N TYR A 190 -15.84 -1.49 27.99
CA TYR A 190 -17.29 -1.69 27.87
C TYR A 190 -17.97 -0.81 28.90
N LEU A 191 -18.71 0.21 28.44
CA LEU A 191 -19.43 1.13 29.29
C LEU A 191 -20.52 0.44 30.13
N ASP A 192 -20.63 0.87 31.39
CA ASP A 192 -21.71 0.48 32.30
C ASP A 192 -22.81 1.54 32.27
N GLU A 193 -23.76 1.37 31.35
CA GLU A 193 -24.85 2.32 31.11
C GLU A 193 -26.22 1.64 31.27
N PRO A 194 -27.28 2.37 31.63
CA PRO A 194 -28.61 1.77 31.74
C PRO A 194 -29.04 1.06 30.45
N GLY A 195 -29.43 -0.21 30.55
CA GLY A 195 -29.93 -1.02 29.44
C GLY A 195 -28.89 -1.97 28.84
N VAL A 196 -27.60 -1.84 29.16
CA VAL A 196 -26.56 -2.77 28.67
C VAL A 196 -26.67 -4.15 29.29
N GLU A 197 -27.34 -4.30 30.43
CA GLU A 197 -27.66 -5.58 31.04
C GLU A 197 -28.52 -6.49 30.14
N ALA A 198 -29.30 -5.90 29.23
CA ALA A 198 -30.07 -6.63 28.23
C ALA A 198 -29.22 -7.14 27.06
N LEU A 199 -27.97 -6.67 26.94
CA LEU A 199 -27.02 -7.03 25.88
C LEU A 199 -26.03 -8.12 26.33
N ASN A 200 -26.31 -8.80 27.44
CA ASN A 200 -25.49 -9.91 27.92
C ASN A 200 -25.35 -11.00 26.84
N GLY A 201 -24.10 -11.46 26.63
CA GLY A 201 -23.76 -12.39 25.55
C GLY A 201 -23.69 -11.75 24.16
N GLY A 202 -23.77 -10.42 24.08
CA GLY A 202 -23.62 -9.68 22.84
C GLY A 202 -22.21 -9.71 22.27
N GLN A 203 -22.09 -9.28 21.02
CA GLN A 203 -20.85 -9.29 20.25
C GLN A 203 -20.52 -7.91 19.69
N ALA A 204 -19.25 -7.69 19.43
CA ALA A 204 -18.77 -6.55 18.65
C ALA A 204 -18.12 -7.07 17.36
N ALA A 205 -18.34 -6.35 16.27
CA ALA A 205 -17.82 -6.70 14.95
C ALA A 205 -16.83 -5.61 14.51
N LEU A 206 -15.63 -5.63 15.09
CA LEU A 206 -14.56 -4.68 14.82
C LEU A 206 -13.34 -5.38 14.21
N SER A 207 -12.56 -4.63 13.43
CA SER A 207 -11.29 -5.01 12.83
C SER A 207 -10.29 -3.84 12.96
N LEU A 208 -8.99 -4.13 12.81
CA LEU A 208 -7.96 -3.10 12.75
C LEU A 208 -7.52 -2.88 11.31
N ARG A 209 -7.55 -1.64 10.83
CA ARG A 209 -6.95 -1.26 9.55
C ARG A 209 -5.67 -0.47 9.81
N ILE A 210 -4.62 -0.82 9.09
CA ILE A 210 -3.35 -0.11 9.13
C ILE A 210 -3.05 0.39 7.74
N ASP A 211 -3.12 1.70 7.57
CA ASP A 211 -2.78 2.37 6.32
C ASP A 211 -1.37 2.94 6.43
N ALA A 212 -0.65 3.01 5.32
CA ALA A 212 0.59 3.76 5.27
C ALA A 212 0.83 4.42 3.92
N THR A 213 1.61 5.49 3.95
CA THR A 213 2.14 6.14 2.76
C THR A 213 3.66 6.00 2.75
N SER A 214 4.23 5.66 1.59
CA SER A 214 5.68 5.60 1.46
C SER A 214 6.29 6.99 1.56
N VAL A 215 7.38 7.10 2.31
CA VAL A 215 8.16 8.33 2.41
C VAL A 215 9.62 8.01 2.10
N THR A 216 10.29 8.95 1.42
CA THR A 216 11.74 8.85 1.26
C THR A 216 12.40 8.98 2.63
N PRO A 217 13.38 8.10 2.96
CA PRO A 217 14.12 8.15 4.22
C PRO A 217 14.68 9.54 4.53
#